data_AF-G2FEF9-F1
#
_entry.id   AF-G2FEF9-F1
#
_cell.length_a   1.000
_cell.length_b   1.000
_cell.length_c   1.000
_cell.angle_alpha   90.00
_cell.angle_beta   90.00
_cell.angle_gamma   90.00
#
_symmetry.space_group_name_H-M   'P 1'
#
loop_
_entity.id
_entity.type
_entity.pdbx_description
1 polymer ?
#
loop_
_entity_poly.entity_id
_entity_poly.type
_entity_poly.pdbx_seq_one_letter_code
_entity_poly.pdbx_strand_id
1 'polypeptide(L)'
;MNPLKTLSVALSCALLLTACGGESTSTDNGVPVVSGSHRVLAFNDLGMHCADLDYSNFVVLPPFNVVHSQVIERGATPRLLDNSEVVVTYKAQLDANGSITTTSQNPPSGSFTKSNFWDINPATGNTYVFDLFGINPQPDEGLTQQEMPGILTPYSANDAQVFNGFNSAKSWFSAEGIPILPVDDSGGTQAYPLMRVNAAAPSSGEDLASVDVVLPVASEADCQNCHAVGEVGARDSSIAFVFPDDITDPNSVLQAAKENILLLHDKKHGTNLHNQRPVLCARCHYSAALDLAGNGGPTGDQIGHDMMSQVMHGYHGRLKDPDTGADLFPADGTLEETCYQCHPGKITKCLRGAMGNAGIVCQNCHGDMLAIGGVFPLPDGSTRRPWIDEPRCESCHTGDALDHLGADIRLTQAWDSSDSSAAPRSVNNLRFAGNSAELYRNSLGHGGVACEGCHGSTHAIWPNAQNSSNDNVAATQIQGHTGTIAECATCHTSLPNTLDGPHGMHNVNSSSWDLGHEDFYRRNPNACKACHGNDLNGTVLSRAAADRDYQSDDDGGRTVHVSKGTEIGCTLCHARP
;
A
#
# COMPACT_ATOMS: atom_id res chain seq x y z
N MET A 1 -41.59 -44.59 47.08
CA MET A 1 -41.99 -43.19 47.28
C MET A 1 -40.78 -42.41 47.78
N ASN A 2 -40.58 -41.23 47.20
CA ASN A 2 -39.57 -40.19 47.45
C ASN A 2 -38.12 -40.39 46.98
N PRO A 3 -37.66 -39.52 46.04
CA PRO A 3 -36.29 -39.44 45.56
C PRO A 3 -35.55 -38.15 46.02
N LEU A 4 -34.34 -38.00 45.47
CA LEU A 4 -33.54 -36.79 45.24
C LEU A 4 -32.48 -36.40 46.29
N LYS A 5 -31.23 -36.68 45.90
CA LYS A 5 -30.02 -35.98 46.30
C LYS A 5 -29.76 -34.83 45.31
N THR A 6 -29.41 -33.66 45.83
CA THR A 6 -28.64 -32.62 45.13
C THR A 6 -27.52 -32.19 46.05
N LEU A 7 -26.30 -32.22 45.53
CA LEU A 7 -25.07 -31.86 46.22
C LEU A 7 -24.59 -30.53 45.62
N SER A 8 -24.43 -29.49 46.45
CA SER A 8 -23.83 -28.21 46.06
C SER A 8 -22.59 -27.93 46.92
N VAL A 9 -21.59 -27.43 46.20
CA VAL A 9 -20.19 -27.16 46.56
C VAL A 9 -20.04 -25.94 47.47
N ALA A 10 -19.05 -25.95 48.37
CA ALA A 10 -18.41 -24.76 48.89
C ALA A 10 -16.91 -25.03 49.09
N LEU A 11 -16.07 -24.41 48.26
CA LEU A 11 -14.61 -24.42 48.38
C LEU A 11 -14.14 -23.00 48.72
N SER A 12 -13.67 -22.81 49.95
CA SER A 12 -13.09 -21.56 50.42
C SER A 12 -11.69 -21.35 49.84
N CYS A 13 -11.44 -20.19 49.23
CA CYS A 13 -10.10 -19.70 48.89
C CYS A 13 -9.78 -18.51 49.79
N ALA A 14 -8.69 -18.62 50.57
CA ALA A 14 -8.17 -17.58 51.44
C ALA A 14 -7.25 -16.64 50.64
N LEU A 15 -7.54 -15.34 50.67
CA LEU A 15 -6.61 -14.29 50.22
C LEU A 15 -5.64 -13.94 51.35
N LEU A 16 -4.34 -14.09 51.08
CA LEU A 16 -3.24 -13.52 51.87
C LEU A 16 -2.81 -12.21 51.20
N LEU A 17 -3.15 -11.08 51.82
CA LEU A 17 -2.62 -9.76 51.48
C LEU A 17 -1.20 -9.63 52.05
N THR A 18 -0.21 -9.50 51.16
CA THR A 18 1.13 -9.00 51.49
C THR A 18 1.24 -7.58 50.95
N ALA A 19 1.22 -6.61 51.87
CA ALA A 19 1.54 -5.22 51.58
C ALA A 19 3.07 -5.06 51.59
N CYS A 20 3.65 -4.71 50.44
CA CYS A 20 4.99 -4.13 50.38
C CYS A 20 4.84 -2.67 49.92
N GLY A 21 5.22 -1.74 50.79
CA GLY A 21 5.48 -0.37 50.39
C GLY A 21 6.72 -0.34 49.50
N GLY A 22 6.55 0.16 48.28
CA GLY A 22 7.64 0.47 47.36
C GLY A 22 7.66 1.96 47.11
N GLU A 23 8.79 2.58 47.45
CA GLU A 23 9.14 3.95 47.03
C GLU A 23 8.98 4.08 45.51
N SER A 24 8.11 5.01 45.09
CA SER A 24 7.96 5.39 43.69
C SER A 24 9.20 6.17 43.24
N THR A 25 10.23 5.46 42.81
CA THR A 25 11.20 6.02 41.86
C THR A 25 10.59 5.89 40.47
N SER A 26 9.60 6.75 40.19
CA SER A 26 9.11 6.97 38.82
C SER A 26 10.23 7.69 38.06
N THR A 27 11.15 6.93 37.48
CA THR A 27 11.90 7.42 36.32
C THR A 27 10.93 7.36 35.14
N ASP A 28 10.04 8.35 35.04
CA ASP A 28 9.24 8.54 33.84
C ASP A 28 10.21 8.80 32.68
N ASN A 29 10.40 7.80 31.83
CA ASN A 29 11.33 7.83 30.70
C ASN A 29 10.76 8.63 29.51
N GLY A 30 9.62 9.31 29.70
CA GLY A 30 9.01 10.21 28.71
C GLY A 30 8.27 9.50 27.58
N VAL A 31 8.16 8.16 27.64
CA VAL A 31 7.37 7.31 26.72
C VAL A 31 6.79 6.09 27.47
N PRO A 32 5.64 5.53 27.03
CA PRO A 32 5.11 4.29 27.56
C PRO A 32 6.06 3.09 27.40
N VAL A 33 6.02 2.14 28.34
CA VAL A 33 6.83 0.92 28.27
C VAL A 33 6.24 -0.04 27.22
N VAL A 34 7.03 -0.34 26.18
CA VAL A 34 6.72 -1.37 25.17
C VAL A 34 7.83 -2.42 25.16
N SER A 35 7.50 -3.70 25.01
CA SER A 35 8.42 -4.84 25.06
C SER A 35 9.28 -5.00 23.80
N GLY A 36 10.34 -5.81 23.89
CA GLY A 36 11.25 -6.17 22.78
C GLY A 36 12.37 -5.16 22.53
N SER A 37 13.52 -5.59 22.05
CA SER A 37 14.68 -4.72 21.77
C SER A 37 14.68 -4.16 20.34
N HIS A 38 13.91 -4.76 19.43
CA HIS A 38 13.90 -4.41 18.01
C HIS A 38 12.48 -4.18 17.49
N ARG A 39 12.39 -3.52 16.33
CA ARG A 39 11.17 -3.41 15.52
C ARG A 39 11.47 -3.76 14.07
N VAL A 40 10.53 -4.45 13.45
CA VAL A 40 10.47 -4.60 11.99
C VAL A 40 9.36 -3.69 11.50
N LEU A 41 9.69 -2.83 10.56
CA LEU A 41 8.72 -2.10 9.74
C LEU A 41 8.73 -2.77 8.38
N ALA A 42 7.58 -3.22 7.91
CA ALA A 42 7.45 -3.86 6.60
C ALA A 42 6.27 -3.25 5.85
N PHE A 43 6.43 -3.08 4.54
CA PHE A 43 5.46 -2.40 3.69
C PHE A 43 5.59 -2.87 2.25
N ASN A 44 4.46 -2.90 1.55
CA ASN A 44 4.40 -2.97 0.10
C ASN A 44 4.61 -1.56 -0.50
N ASP A 45 5.13 -1.45 -1.71
CA ASP A 45 5.55 -0.19 -2.33
C ASP A 45 4.43 0.55 -3.10
N LEU A 46 3.41 -0.17 -3.58
CA LEU A 46 2.37 0.37 -4.46
C LEU A 46 0.94 0.33 -3.90
N GLY A 47 0.72 -0.50 -2.88
CA GLY A 47 -0.59 -0.77 -2.28
C GLY A 47 -1.39 -1.87 -2.95
N MET A 48 -1.11 -2.22 -4.21
CA MET A 48 -1.68 -3.36 -4.92
C MET A 48 -0.94 -3.59 -6.24
N HIS A 49 -0.51 -4.83 -6.48
CA HIS A 49 -0.07 -5.25 -7.81
C HIS A 49 -1.24 -5.79 -8.64
N CYS A 50 -1.22 -5.58 -9.95
CA CYS A 50 -2.19 -6.14 -10.87
C CYS A 50 -1.55 -7.32 -11.62
N ALA A 51 -2.20 -8.48 -11.61
CA ALA A 51 -1.75 -9.65 -12.34
C ALA A 51 -2.88 -10.21 -13.19
N ASP A 52 -2.55 -10.80 -14.34
CA ASP A 52 -3.48 -11.66 -15.06
C ASP A 52 -3.50 -13.06 -14.42
N LEU A 53 -4.58 -13.81 -14.61
CA LEU A 53 -4.58 -15.26 -14.32
C LEU A 53 -4.26 -16.07 -15.58
N ASP A 54 -4.56 -15.53 -16.76
CA ASP A 54 -4.31 -16.15 -18.06
C ASP A 54 -3.41 -15.28 -18.96
N TYR A 55 -2.30 -15.88 -19.40
CA TYR A 55 -1.19 -15.29 -20.13
C TYR A 55 -1.14 -15.74 -21.59
N SER A 56 -2.18 -16.40 -22.09
CA SER A 56 -2.21 -16.99 -23.45
C SER A 56 -2.38 -15.98 -24.58
N ASN A 57 -2.96 -14.82 -24.30
CA ASN A 57 -3.30 -13.81 -25.31
C ASN A 57 -2.33 -12.63 -25.34
N PHE A 58 -2.46 -11.72 -24.37
CA PHE A 58 -1.51 -10.65 -24.15
C PHE A 58 -1.40 -10.36 -22.66
N VAL A 59 -0.31 -9.68 -22.30
CA VAL A 59 0.05 -9.43 -20.91
C VAL A 59 0.49 -8.00 -20.74
N VAL A 60 -0.09 -7.34 -19.73
CA VAL A 60 0.32 -5.99 -19.30
C VAL A 60 1.32 -6.09 -18.15
N LEU A 61 1.06 -6.95 -17.17
CA LEU A 61 1.93 -7.18 -16.00
C LEU A 61 2.00 -8.67 -15.66
N PRO A 62 3.16 -9.19 -15.25
CA PRO A 62 3.34 -10.56 -14.77
C PRO A 62 2.82 -10.73 -13.33
N PRO A 63 2.75 -11.97 -12.79
CA PRO A 63 2.67 -12.19 -11.36
C PRO A 63 3.91 -11.59 -10.70
N PHE A 64 3.71 -10.64 -9.80
CA PHE A 64 4.78 -9.86 -9.19
C PHE A 64 4.27 -9.18 -7.93
N ASN A 65 5.15 -8.89 -6.98
CA ASN A 65 4.89 -7.97 -5.89
C ASN A 65 6.20 -7.64 -5.17
N VAL A 66 6.17 -6.59 -4.37
CA VAL A 66 7.34 -6.12 -3.62
C VAL A 66 6.99 -5.97 -2.15
N VAL A 67 7.87 -6.48 -1.29
CA VAL A 67 7.90 -6.11 0.13
C VAL A 67 9.25 -5.47 0.42
N HIS A 68 9.22 -4.32 1.06
CA HIS A 68 10.39 -3.72 1.69
C HIS A 68 10.31 -3.86 3.21
N SER A 69 11.47 -3.83 3.86
CA SER A 69 11.52 -3.79 5.31
C SER A 69 12.69 -2.98 5.86
N GLN A 70 12.45 -2.24 6.94
CA GLN A 70 13.50 -1.64 7.76
C GLN A 70 13.48 -2.28 9.15
N VAL A 71 14.66 -2.53 9.72
CA VAL A 71 14.81 -3.07 11.07
C VAL A 71 15.42 -2.01 11.96
N ILE A 72 14.76 -1.73 13.08
CA ILE A 72 15.18 -0.73 14.06
C ILE A 72 15.63 -1.44 15.34
N GLU A 73 16.87 -1.19 15.75
CA GLU A 73 17.31 -1.39 17.12
C GLU A 73 16.77 -0.25 17.97
N ARG A 74 15.93 -0.58 18.96
CA ARG A 74 15.30 0.40 19.84
C ARG A 74 16.31 0.96 20.83
N GLY A 75 16.15 2.23 21.19
CA GLY A 75 17.01 2.88 22.17
C GLY A 75 16.53 4.28 22.50
N ALA A 76 17.25 5.01 23.35
CA ALA A 76 17.01 6.45 23.51
C ALA A 76 17.18 7.18 22.17
N THR A 77 18.19 6.75 21.41
CA THR A 77 18.41 7.10 20.01
C THR A 77 18.35 5.79 19.19
N PRO A 78 17.22 5.49 18.55
CA PRO A 78 17.05 4.28 17.74
C PRO A 78 17.98 4.28 16.53
N ARG A 79 18.28 3.09 16.02
CA ARG A 79 19.19 2.91 14.89
C ARG A 79 18.63 1.92 13.88
N LEU A 80 18.73 2.26 12.60
CA LEU A 80 18.43 1.34 11.51
C LEU A 80 19.58 0.34 11.36
N LEU A 81 19.25 -0.95 11.28
CA LEU A 81 20.21 -2.05 11.11
C LEU A 81 20.43 -2.37 9.64
N ASP A 82 21.65 -2.76 9.30
CA ASP A 82 22.02 -3.17 7.94
C ASP A 82 22.10 -4.70 7.77
N ASN A 83 22.41 -5.14 6.54
CA ASN A 83 22.49 -6.55 6.18
C ASN A 83 23.71 -7.30 6.75
N SER A 84 24.61 -6.64 7.47
CA SER A 84 25.66 -7.28 8.26
C SER A 84 25.21 -7.58 9.70
N GLU A 85 24.15 -6.93 10.16
CA GLU A 85 23.68 -6.98 11.54
C GLU A 85 22.42 -7.81 11.73
N VAL A 86 21.61 -7.98 10.68
CA VAL A 86 20.38 -8.79 10.70
C VAL A 86 20.17 -9.53 9.39
N VAL A 87 19.53 -10.70 9.50
CA VAL A 87 18.95 -11.42 8.36
C VAL A 87 17.44 -11.18 8.39
N VAL A 88 16.90 -10.70 7.28
CA VAL A 88 15.45 -10.47 7.14
C VAL A 88 14.85 -11.53 6.22
N THR A 89 13.79 -12.16 6.70
CA THR A 89 13.04 -13.20 5.99
C THR A 89 11.55 -12.90 5.97
N TYR A 90 10.82 -13.53 5.05
CA TYR A 90 9.36 -13.57 5.07
C TYR A 90 8.82 -14.98 4.87
N LYS A 91 7.60 -15.22 5.33
CA LYS A 91 6.82 -16.43 5.02
C LYS A 91 5.34 -16.11 4.97
N ALA A 92 4.54 -16.97 4.36
CA ALA A 92 3.11 -16.78 4.27
C ALA A 92 2.48 -16.87 5.67
N GLN A 93 1.47 -16.04 5.92
CA GLN A 93 0.80 -15.95 7.20
C GLN A 93 -0.71 -16.13 7.00
N LEU A 94 -1.32 -16.96 7.85
CA LEU A 94 -2.76 -17.10 7.91
C LEU A 94 -3.38 -15.77 8.32
N ASP A 95 -4.38 -15.33 7.58
CA ASP A 95 -5.21 -14.19 7.97
C ASP A 95 -6.29 -14.57 8.99
N ALA A 96 -7.04 -13.57 9.46
CA ALA A 96 -8.10 -13.77 10.45
C ALA A 96 -9.25 -14.66 9.94
N ASN A 97 -9.39 -14.84 8.63
CA ASN A 97 -10.39 -15.69 7.99
C ASN A 97 -9.85 -17.10 7.70
N GLY A 98 -8.58 -17.38 8.00
CA GLY A 98 -7.92 -18.65 7.72
C GLY A 98 -7.43 -18.81 6.29
N SER A 99 -7.36 -17.73 5.49
CA SER A 99 -6.78 -17.75 4.15
C SER A 99 -5.25 -17.63 4.23
N ILE A 100 -4.55 -18.40 3.41
CA ILE A 100 -3.08 -18.37 3.28
C ILE A 100 -2.69 -18.66 1.83
N THR A 101 -1.64 -17.99 1.36
CA THR A 101 -1.08 -18.21 0.02
C THR A 101 0.40 -18.54 0.15
N THR A 102 0.74 -19.83 0.21
CA THR A 102 2.13 -20.30 0.29
C THR A 102 2.76 -20.47 -1.08
N THR A 103 1.97 -20.67 -2.13
CA THR A 103 2.44 -20.99 -3.49
C THR A 103 1.61 -20.31 -4.57
N SER A 104 2.24 -20.02 -5.71
CA SER A 104 1.63 -19.56 -6.96
C SER A 104 1.29 -20.71 -7.92
N GLN A 105 1.69 -21.94 -7.59
CA GLN A 105 1.48 -23.11 -8.45
C GLN A 105 0.01 -23.52 -8.51
N ASN A 106 -0.37 -24.17 -9.62
CA ASN A 106 -1.63 -24.90 -9.69
C ASN A 106 -1.56 -26.17 -8.82
N PRO A 107 -2.68 -26.59 -8.19
CA PRO A 107 -2.68 -27.79 -7.36
C PRO A 107 -2.49 -29.02 -8.24
N PRO A 108 -1.68 -30.03 -7.83
CA PRO A 108 -1.46 -31.24 -8.62
C PRO A 108 -2.74 -32.03 -8.92
N SER A 109 -3.79 -31.85 -8.10
CA SER A 109 -5.11 -32.43 -8.30
C SER A 109 -5.87 -31.85 -9.49
N GLY A 110 -5.49 -30.66 -9.98
CA GLY A 110 -6.27 -29.89 -10.96
C GLY A 110 -7.61 -29.37 -10.43
N SER A 111 -7.80 -29.29 -9.11
CA SER A 111 -9.09 -28.91 -8.51
C SER A 111 -9.49 -27.45 -8.77
N PHE A 112 -8.53 -26.59 -9.05
CA PHE A 112 -8.70 -25.20 -9.47
C PHE A 112 -7.43 -24.75 -10.21
N THR A 113 -7.46 -23.57 -10.82
CA THR A 113 -6.30 -22.96 -11.48
C THR A 113 -5.97 -21.64 -10.79
N LYS A 114 -4.72 -21.43 -10.41
CA LYS A 114 -4.20 -20.15 -9.95
C LYS A 114 -3.74 -19.29 -11.13
N SER A 115 -2.95 -19.85 -12.04
CA SER A 115 -2.52 -19.17 -13.28
C SER A 115 -1.90 -20.16 -14.27
N ASN A 116 -1.88 -19.82 -15.56
CA ASN A 116 -1.10 -20.53 -16.58
C ASN A 116 0.29 -19.91 -16.86
N PHE A 117 0.76 -18.92 -16.09
CA PHE A 117 2.00 -18.19 -16.39
C PHE A 117 3.24 -19.09 -16.59
N TRP A 118 3.35 -20.15 -15.79
CA TRP A 118 4.45 -21.14 -15.88
C TRP A 118 4.09 -22.37 -16.72
N ASP A 119 2.87 -22.46 -17.24
CA ASP A 119 2.43 -23.60 -18.03
C ASP A 119 3.06 -23.56 -19.43
N ILE A 120 3.14 -24.75 -20.06
CA ILE A 120 3.61 -24.88 -21.44
C ILE A 120 2.58 -24.28 -22.39
N ASN A 121 3.02 -23.31 -23.18
CA ASN A 121 2.30 -22.83 -24.34
C ASN A 121 2.27 -23.94 -25.41
N PRO A 122 1.08 -24.45 -25.77
CA PRO A 122 0.96 -25.54 -26.75
C PRO A 122 1.39 -25.14 -28.16
N ALA A 123 1.43 -23.84 -28.49
CA ALA A 123 1.82 -23.35 -29.81
C ALA A 123 3.34 -23.38 -30.04
N THR A 124 4.13 -23.12 -29.00
CA THR A 124 5.60 -22.97 -29.09
C THR A 124 6.36 -24.12 -28.44
N GLY A 125 5.74 -24.81 -27.47
CA GLY A 125 6.40 -25.80 -26.62
C GLY A 125 7.25 -25.20 -25.50
N ASN A 126 7.33 -23.87 -25.40
CA ASN A 126 7.96 -23.17 -24.27
C ASN A 126 6.92 -22.90 -23.17
N THR A 127 7.34 -22.39 -22.01
CA THR A 127 6.41 -21.81 -21.04
C THR A 127 5.91 -20.44 -21.49
N TYR A 128 4.73 -20.02 -21.02
CA TYR A 128 4.23 -18.67 -21.31
C TYR A 128 5.20 -17.57 -20.83
N VAL A 129 5.78 -17.72 -19.63
CA VAL A 129 6.82 -16.80 -19.13
C VAL A 129 8.02 -16.68 -20.07
N PHE A 130 8.47 -17.79 -20.67
CA PHE A 130 9.57 -17.73 -21.64
C PHE A 130 9.19 -17.01 -22.92
N ASP A 131 8.00 -17.28 -23.47
CA ASP A 131 7.54 -16.61 -24.69
C ASP A 131 7.35 -15.10 -24.49
N LEU A 132 7.00 -14.66 -23.27
CA LEU A 132 6.76 -13.27 -22.93
C LEU A 132 8.03 -12.51 -22.52
N PHE A 133 8.89 -13.11 -21.68
CA PHE A 133 10.01 -12.44 -21.02
C PHE A 133 11.39 -12.97 -21.44
N GLY A 134 11.46 -14.06 -22.21
CA GLY A 134 12.72 -14.67 -22.67
C GLY A 134 13.51 -15.38 -21.56
N ILE A 135 12.97 -15.47 -20.36
CA ILE A 135 13.51 -16.20 -19.22
C ILE A 135 12.50 -17.26 -18.76
N ASN A 136 13.00 -18.32 -18.12
CA ASN A 136 12.16 -19.46 -17.73
C ASN A 136 12.37 -19.83 -16.25
N PRO A 137 11.95 -18.95 -15.31
CA PRO A 137 12.00 -19.27 -13.88
C PRO A 137 11.10 -20.47 -13.57
N GLN A 138 11.42 -21.21 -12.51
CA GLN A 138 10.53 -22.27 -12.06
C GLN A 138 9.23 -21.68 -11.50
N PRO A 139 8.14 -22.47 -11.42
CA PRO A 139 6.98 -22.07 -10.62
C PRO A 139 7.41 -21.73 -9.19
N ASP A 140 6.72 -20.78 -8.55
CA ASP A 140 7.11 -20.15 -7.28
C ASP A 140 8.39 -19.29 -7.30
N GLU A 141 9.14 -19.23 -8.41
CA GLU A 141 10.29 -18.33 -8.58
C GLU A 141 9.88 -17.10 -9.40
N GLY A 142 10.13 -15.91 -8.86
CA GLY A 142 9.84 -14.63 -9.49
C GLY A 142 10.82 -14.25 -10.59
N LEU A 143 10.44 -13.29 -11.44
CA LEU A 143 11.30 -12.79 -12.54
C LEU A 143 12.62 -12.16 -12.05
N THR A 144 12.68 -11.75 -10.79
CA THR A 144 13.84 -11.17 -10.08
C THR A 144 14.42 -12.14 -9.05
N GLN A 145 14.16 -13.46 -9.18
CA GLN A 145 14.67 -14.53 -8.31
C GLN A 145 14.23 -14.44 -6.85
N GLN A 146 13.10 -13.78 -6.57
CA GLN A 146 12.46 -13.83 -5.26
C GLN A 146 11.40 -14.93 -5.25
N GLU A 147 11.31 -15.70 -4.17
CA GLU A 147 10.58 -16.98 -4.17
C GLU A 147 9.28 -16.95 -3.33
N MET A 148 8.31 -17.78 -3.66
CA MET A 148 7.18 -18.05 -2.75
C MET A 148 7.60 -19.00 -1.62
N PRO A 149 7.08 -18.85 -0.39
CA PRO A 149 7.44 -19.70 0.75
C PRO A 149 7.23 -21.21 0.54
N GLY A 150 6.31 -21.60 -0.34
CA GLY A 150 5.98 -22.98 -0.66
C GLY A 150 6.85 -23.64 -1.74
N ILE A 151 7.84 -22.93 -2.32
CA ILE A 151 8.61 -23.38 -3.50
C ILE A 151 9.14 -24.83 -3.41
N LEU A 152 9.60 -25.27 -2.23
CA LEU A 152 10.16 -26.60 -2.04
C LEU A 152 9.11 -27.72 -2.02
N THR A 153 7.92 -27.45 -1.46
CA THR A 153 6.82 -28.42 -1.39
C THR A 153 5.48 -27.65 -1.37
N PRO A 154 4.95 -27.29 -2.55
CA PRO A 154 3.75 -26.48 -2.68
C PRO A 154 2.59 -27.00 -1.84
N TYR A 155 1.79 -26.10 -1.27
CA TYR A 155 0.63 -26.40 -0.40
C TYR A 155 0.94 -27.08 0.95
N SER A 156 2.19 -27.45 1.23
CA SER A 156 2.59 -28.11 2.49
C SER A 156 3.75 -27.40 3.19
N ALA A 157 4.70 -26.86 2.44
CA ALA A 157 5.79 -26.04 2.94
C ALA A 157 5.37 -24.58 3.09
N ASN A 158 6.07 -23.89 3.99
CA ASN A 158 5.96 -22.45 4.22
C ASN A 158 7.31 -21.96 4.76
N ASP A 159 8.36 -22.27 4.00
CA ASP A 159 9.74 -22.01 4.36
C ASP A 159 10.02 -20.50 4.30
N ALA A 160 10.81 -20.01 5.26
CA ALA A 160 11.17 -18.60 5.30
C ALA A 160 12.09 -18.24 4.14
N GLN A 161 11.70 -17.24 3.37
CA GLN A 161 12.42 -16.73 2.21
C GLN A 161 13.23 -15.50 2.60
N VAL A 162 14.50 -15.46 2.22
CA VAL A 162 15.39 -14.32 2.51
C VAL A 162 15.06 -13.19 1.53
N PHE A 163 15.11 -11.95 2.00
CA PHE A 163 15.03 -10.77 1.15
C PHE A 163 16.28 -10.71 0.25
N ASN A 164 16.10 -10.74 -1.07
CA ASN A 164 17.20 -10.84 -2.03
C ASN A 164 18.01 -9.55 -2.20
N GLY A 165 17.51 -8.41 -1.73
CA GLY A 165 18.14 -7.10 -1.86
C GLY A 165 18.33 -6.35 -0.54
N PHE A 166 19.36 -5.50 -0.49
CA PHE A 166 19.53 -4.47 0.54
C PHE A 166 19.93 -3.14 -0.11
N ASN A 167 19.16 -2.10 0.13
CA ASN A 167 19.44 -0.74 -0.33
C ASN A 167 20.12 0.03 0.81
N SER A 168 21.43 0.26 0.69
CA SER A 168 22.22 0.97 1.70
C SER A 168 21.89 2.46 1.81
N ALA A 169 21.36 3.10 0.76
CA ALA A 169 20.96 4.51 0.82
C ALA A 169 19.67 4.70 1.61
N LYS A 170 18.80 3.69 1.63
CA LYS A 170 17.53 3.69 2.37
C LYS A 170 17.54 2.85 3.64
N SER A 171 18.64 2.14 3.90
CA SER A 171 18.78 1.14 4.98
C SER A 171 17.60 0.17 5.03
N TRP A 172 17.14 -0.30 3.88
CA TRP A 172 16.01 -1.23 3.78
C TRP A 172 16.38 -2.52 3.05
N PHE A 173 15.68 -3.59 3.39
CA PHE A 173 15.73 -4.88 2.74
C PHE A 173 14.62 -4.92 1.68
N SER A 174 14.90 -5.57 0.55
CA SER A 174 13.97 -5.70 -0.56
C SER A 174 13.72 -7.16 -0.93
N ALA A 175 12.45 -7.52 -1.02
CA ALA A 175 11.98 -8.76 -1.62
C ALA A 175 11.16 -8.40 -2.86
N GLU A 176 11.85 -8.11 -3.95
CA GLU A 176 11.24 -7.67 -5.21
C GLU A 176 10.90 -8.87 -6.09
N GLY A 177 9.67 -8.89 -6.61
CA GLY A 177 9.18 -9.86 -7.59
C GLY A 177 8.69 -11.17 -7.02
N ILE A 178 8.11 -11.13 -5.82
CA ILE A 178 7.38 -12.26 -5.25
C ILE A 178 6.22 -12.61 -6.21
N PRO A 179 6.14 -13.84 -6.79
CA PRO A 179 5.14 -14.17 -7.80
C PRO A 179 3.77 -14.54 -7.19
N ILE A 180 3.28 -13.72 -6.26
CA ILE A 180 2.01 -13.90 -5.56
C ILE A 180 0.81 -13.72 -6.52
N LEU A 181 -0.27 -14.46 -6.27
CA LEU A 181 -1.50 -14.42 -7.04
C LEU A 181 -2.72 -14.19 -6.12
N PRO A 182 -3.84 -13.66 -6.63
CA PRO A 182 -5.03 -13.38 -5.83
C PRO A 182 -5.89 -14.63 -5.57
N VAL A 183 -5.27 -15.81 -5.54
CA VAL A 183 -5.91 -17.12 -5.33
C VAL A 183 -5.13 -17.86 -4.24
N ASP A 184 -5.80 -18.13 -3.13
CA ASP A 184 -5.21 -18.77 -1.97
C ASP A 184 -5.00 -20.29 -2.18
N ASP A 185 -4.40 -20.95 -1.20
CA ASP A 185 -4.06 -22.37 -1.29
C ASP A 185 -5.29 -23.31 -1.27
N SER A 186 -6.47 -22.78 -0.95
CA SER A 186 -7.75 -23.48 -0.99
C SER A 186 -8.54 -23.19 -2.28
N GLY A 187 -8.00 -22.35 -3.17
CA GLY A 187 -8.65 -21.91 -4.40
C GLY A 187 -9.61 -20.74 -4.21
N GLY A 188 -9.65 -20.13 -3.02
CA GLY A 188 -10.45 -18.93 -2.74
C GLY A 188 -9.78 -17.67 -3.24
N THR A 189 -10.57 -16.67 -3.67
CA THR A 189 -10.03 -15.34 -3.99
C THR A 189 -9.49 -14.66 -2.74
N GLN A 190 -8.24 -14.24 -2.77
CA GLN A 190 -7.59 -13.51 -1.69
C GLN A 190 -6.72 -12.38 -2.25
N ALA A 191 -7.25 -11.16 -2.20
CA ALA A 191 -6.59 -9.97 -2.74
C ALA A 191 -5.52 -9.36 -1.82
N TYR A 192 -5.54 -9.73 -0.54
CA TYR A 192 -4.74 -9.12 0.51
C TYR A 192 -4.00 -10.18 1.34
N PRO A 193 -3.27 -11.11 0.72
CA PRO A 193 -2.56 -12.16 1.46
C PRO A 193 -1.57 -11.54 2.46
N LEU A 194 -1.39 -12.19 3.61
CA LEU A 194 -0.45 -11.74 4.63
C LEU A 194 0.88 -12.49 4.53
N MET A 195 1.96 -11.76 4.76
CA MET A 195 3.32 -12.27 4.91
C MET A 195 3.85 -11.87 6.28
N ARG A 196 4.42 -12.81 7.03
CA ARG A 196 5.18 -12.51 8.25
C ARG A 196 6.61 -12.17 7.86
N VAL A 197 7.03 -10.93 8.09
CA VAL A 197 8.43 -10.50 7.98
C VAL A 197 9.09 -10.65 9.34
N ASN A 198 10.25 -11.30 9.37
CA ASN A 198 11.03 -11.56 10.58
C ASN A 198 12.47 -11.06 10.39
N ALA A 199 13.02 -10.46 11.44
CA ALA A 199 14.44 -10.16 11.53
C ALA A 199 15.08 -11.05 12.59
N ALA A 200 16.21 -11.68 12.23
CA ALA A 200 16.97 -12.56 13.11
C ALA A 200 18.45 -12.15 13.17
N ALA A 201 19.10 -12.45 14.30
CA ALA A 201 20.52 -12.24 14.49
C ALA A 201 21.34 -13.17 13.55
N PRO A 202 22.31 -12.67 12.76
CA PRO A 202 22.99 -13.47 11.73
C PRO A 202 23.79 -14.65 12.27
N SER A 203 24.34 -14.52 13.48
CA SER A 203 25.24 -15.53 14.07
C SER A 203 24.52 -16.61 14.87
N SER A 204 23.42 -16.27 15.55
CA SER A 204 22.66 -17.19 16.40
C SER A 204 21.37 -17.69 15.76
N GLY A 205 20.84 -16.98 14.76
CA GLY A 205 19.50 -17.22 14.23
C GLY A 205 18.37 -16.87 15.20
N GLU A 206 18.67 -16.10 16.26
CA GLU A 206 17.68 -15.67 17.24
C GLU A 206 16.73 -14.64 16.63
N ASP A 207 15.42 -14.90 16.73
CA ASP A 207 14.36 -13.95 16.33
C ASP A 207 14.44 -12.67 17.18
N LEU A 208 14.65 -11.53 16.51
CA LEU A 208 14.74 -10.22 17.15
C LEU A 208 13.39 -9.50 17.21
N ALA A 209 12.66 -9.52 16.09
CA ALA A 209 11.33 -8.95 15.95
C ALA A 209 10.65 -9.48 14.68
N SER A 210 9.32 -9.37 14.62
CA SER A 210 8.55 -9.67 13.42
C SER A 210 7.32 -8.78 13.30
N VAL A 211 6.80 -8.65 12.09
CA VAL A 211 5.53 -7.99 11.79
C VAL A 211 4.86 -8.69 10.61
N ASP A 212 3.55 -8.75 10.62
CA ASP A 212 2.76 -9.26 9.50
C ASP A 212 2.34 -8.08 8.61
N VAL A 213 2.64 -8.18 7.32
CA VAL A 213 2.36 -7.18 6.30
C VAL A 213 1.50 -7.78 5.20
N VAL A 214 0.61 -6.96 4.65
CA VAL A 214 -0.18 -7.33 3.47
C VAL A 214 0.68 -7.30 2.21
N LEU A 215 0.50 -8.29 1.33
CA LEU A 215 1.12 -8.37 0.01
C LEU A 215 0.04 -8.33 -1.10
N PRO A 216 -0.57 -7.17 -1.32
CA PRO A 216 -1.83 -7.04 -2.05
C PRO A 216 -1.67 -7.27 -3.56
N VAL A 217 -2.53 -8.11 -4.13
CA VAL A 217 -2.52 -8.47 -5.56
C VAL A 217 -3.96 -8.67 -6.05
N ALA A 218 -4.26 -8.32 -7.30
CA ALA A 218 -5.58 -8.49 -7.88
C ALA A 218 -5.53 -8.83 -9.38
N SER A 219 -6.58 -9.51 -9.85
CA SER A 219 -6.76 -9.91 -11.26
C SER A 219 -8.09 -9.43 -11.84
N GLU A 220 -8.50 -8.22 -11.46
CA GLU A 220 -9.79 -7.62 -11.85
C GLU A 220 -9.74 -6.81 -13.15
N ALA A 221 -8.63 -6.85 -13.88
CA ALA A 221 -8.55 -6.16 -15.16
C ALA A 221 -9.56 -6.78 -16.14
N ASP A 222 -10.67 -6.07 -16.38
CA ASP A 222 -11.81 -6.60 -17.12
C ASP A 222 -12.05 -5.84 -18.44
N CYS A 223 -11.62 -6.45 -19.54
CA CYS A 223 -11.81 -5.89 -20.89
C CYS A 223 -13.17 -6.26 -21.51
N GLN A 224 -13.92 -7.17 -20.89
CA GLN A 224 -15.04 -7.85 -21.55
C GLN A 224 -16.23 -6.92 -21.78
N ASN A 225 -16.44 -5.93 -20.91
CA ASN A 225 -17.56 -5.00 -20.98
C ASN A 225 -17.54 -4.11 -22.25
N CYS A 226 -16.41 -4.05 -22.94
CA CYS A 226 -16.29 -3.28 -24.18
C CYS A 226 -15.78 -4.12 -25.37
N HIS A 227 -14.96 -5.14 -25.13
CA HIS A 227 -14.32 -5.91 -26.20
C HIS A 227 -14.91 -7.31 -26.43
N ALA A 228 -15.93 -7.72 -25.67
CA ALA A 228 -16.73 -8.89 -26.02
C ALA A 228 -17.55 -8.62 -27.30
N VAL A 229 -17.82 -9.66 -28.08
CA VAL A 229 -18.54 -9.51 -29.37
C VAL A 229 -19.90 -8.85 -29.16
N GLY A 230 -20.16 -7.81 -29.93
CA GLY A 230 -21.40 -7.04 -29.82
C GLY A 230 -21.34 -5.87 -28.83
N GLU A 231 -20.24 -5.73 -28.07
CA GLU A 231 -19.96 -4.55 -27.26
C GLU A 231 -19.26 -3.46 -28.07
N VAL A 232 -19.21 -2.24 -27.52
CA VAL A 232 -18.80 -1.02 -28.25
C VAL A 232 -17.45 -1.13 -28.98
N GLY A 233 -16.51 -1.89 -28.42
CA GLY A 233 -15.18 -2.13 -28.98
C GLY A 233 -15.11 -3.28 -29.99
N ALA A 234 -16.14 -4.13 -30.12
CA ALA A 234 -16.13 -5.31 -31.00
C ALA A 234 -17.40 -5.42 -31.86
N ARG A 235 -17.71 -4.33 -32.60
CA ARG A 235 -18.85 -4.21 -33.54
C ARG A 235 -18.46 -3.94 -35.00
N ASP A 236 -17.20 -3.65 -35.30
CA ASP A 236 -16.73 -3.44 -36.68
C ASP A 236 -16.90 -4.70 -37.54
N SER A 237 -17.88 -4.68 -38.44
CA SER A 237 -18.19 -5.78 -39.37
C SER A 237 -17.05 -6.18 -40.32
N SER A 238 -16.00 -5.35 -40.44
CA SER A 238 -14.82 -5.67 -41.24
C SER A 238 -13.81 -6.57 -40.52
N ILE A 239 -14.02 -6.84 -39.23
CA ILE A 239 -13.21 -7.73 -38.41
C ILE A 239 -14.06 -8.94 -38.02
N ALA A 240 -13.52 -10.14 -38.21
CA ALA A 240 -14.12 -11.37 -37.72
C ALA A 240 -13.76 -11.56 -36.25
N PHE A 241 -14.53 -10.95 -35.34
CA PHE A 241 -14.31 -11.08 -33.91
C PHE A 241 -14.55 -12.50 -33.39
N VAL A 242 -13.77 -12.88 -32.38
CA VAL A 242 -13.80 -14.16 -31.69
C VAL A 242 -14.91 -14.16 -30.65
N PHE A 243 -15.78 -15.17 -30.71
CA PHE A 243 -16.77 -15.45 -29.69
C PHE A 243 -16.17 -16.33 -28.58
N PRO A 244 -16.63 -16.21 -27.33
CA PRO A 244 -16.21 -17.12 -26.27
C PRO A 244 -16.67 -18.55 -26.55
N ASP A 245 -15.86 -19.51 -26.10
CA ASP A 245 -16.21 -20.94 -26.13
C ASP A 245 -17.41 -21.24 -25.22
N ASP A 246 -17.52 -20.53 -24.09
CA ASP A 246 -18.65 -20.59 -23.18
C ASP A 246 -19.04 -19.17 -22.73
N ILE A 247 -20.18 -18.67 -23.21
CA ILE A 247 -20.70 -17.34 -22.85
C ILE A 247 -21.09 -17.21 -21.37
N THR A 248 -21.24 -18.33 -20.65
CA THR A 248 -21.57 -18.35 -19.22
C THR A 248 -20.36 -18.40 -18.31
N ASP A 249 -19.16 -18.62 -18.87
CA ASP A 249 -17.89 -18.53 -18.15
C ASP A 249 -17.26 -17.14 -18.37
N PRO A 250 -17.20 -16.28 -17.34
CA PRO A 250 -16.58 -14.96 -17.45
C PRO A 250 -15.14 -15.01 -17.95
N ASN A 251 -14.36 -16.06 -17.61
CA ASN A 251 -13.00 -16.16 -18.12
C ASN A 251 -12.98 -16.43 -19.63
N SER A 252 -13.86 -17.29 -20.14
CA SER A 252 -14.01 -17.51 -21.59
C SER A 252 -14.37 -16.22 -22.34
N VAL A 253 -15.28 -15.41 -21.78
CA VAL A 253 -15.63 -14.08 -22.33
C VAL A 253 -14.42 -13.14 -22.30
N LEU A 254 -13.69 -13.08 -21.18
CA LEU A 254 -12.49 -12.27 -21.06
C LEU A 254 -11.40 -12.67 -22.06
N GLN A 255 -11.15 -13.97 -22.27
CA GLN A 255 -10.16 -14.42 -23.25
C GLN A 255 -10.55 -14.04 -24.68
N ALA A 256 -11.82 -14.24 -25.06
CA ALA A 256 -12.32 -13.80 -26.36
C ALA A 256 -12.20 -12.28 -26.54
N ALA A 257 -12.48 -11.50 -25.49
CA ALA A 257 -12.30 -10.05 -25.49
C ALA A 257 -10.82 -9.66 -25.67
N LYS A 258 -9.88 -10.38 -25.03
CA LYS A 258 -8.44 -10.17 -25.23
C LYS A 258 -7.99 -10.45 -26.66
N GLU A 259 -8.52 -11.50 -27.29
CA GLU A 259 -8.27 -11.77 -28.72
C GLU A 259 -8.80 -10.65 -29.62
N ASN A 260 -10.01 -10.16 -29.34
CA ASN A 260 -10.63 -9.08 -30.11
C ASN A 260 -9.82 -7.78 -30.03
N ILE A 261 -9.18 -7.50 -28.90
CA ILE A 261 -8.23 -6.37 -28.76
C ILE A 261 -7.06 -6.52 -29.72
N LEU A 262 -6.46 -7.71 -29.84
CA LEU A 262 -5.36 -7.93 -30.77
C LEU A 262 -5.81 -7.81 -32.23
N LEU A 263 -7.01 -8.28 -32.57
CA LEU A 263 -7.58 -8.10 -33.91
C LEU A 263 -7.82 -6.61 -34.25
N LEU A 264 -8.31 -5.82 -33.30
CA LEU A 264 -8.43 -4.36 -33.45
C LEU A 264 -7.06 -3.71 -33.66
N HIS A 265 -6.07 -4.14 -32.87
CA HIS A 265 -4.71 -3.65 -32.97
C HIS A 265 -4.12 -3.94 -34.36
N ASP A 266 -4.25 -5.19 -34.84
CA ASP A 266 -3.80 -5.62 -36.16
C ASP A 266 -4.46 -4.83 -37.28
N LYS A 267 -5.77 -4.62 -37.21
CA LYS A 267 -6.50 -3.80 -38.17
C LYS A 267 -6.01 -2.36 -38.21
N LYS A 268 -5.80 -1.75 -37.04
CA LYS A 268 -5.49 -0.33 -36.91
C LYS A 268 -4.02 -0.02 -37.24
N HIS A 269 -3.11 -0.91 -36.85
CA HIS A 269 -1.67 -0.68 -36.93
C HIS A 269 -0.98 -1.52 -38.02
N GLY A 270 -1.71 -2.38 -38.73
CA GLY A 270 -1.16 -3.26 -39.76
C GLY A 270 -0.24 -4.34 -39.18
N THR A 271 -0.44 -4.71 -37.91
CA THR A 271 0.31 -5.77 -37.24
C THR A 271 -0.31 -7.15 -37.49
N ASN A 272 0.29 -8.21 -36.93
CA ASN A 272 -0.22 -9.58 -36.96
C ASN A 272 -0.09 -10.25 -35.57
N LEU A 273 -0.33 -9.47 -34.52
CA LEU A 273 -0.17 -9.84 -33.11
C LEU A 273 -1.14 -10.94 -32.69
N HIS A 274 -2.35 -10.99 -33.25
CA HIS A 274 -3.31 -12.07 -32.94
C HIS A 274 -2.76 -13.46 -33.32
N ASN A 275 -1.97 -13.55 -34.39
CA ASN A 275 -1.31 -14.80 -34.78
C ASN A 275 0.09 -14.99 -34.14
N GLN A 276 0.56 -14.02 -33.35
CA GLN A 276 1.86 -14.04 -32.66
C GLN A 276 1.71 -14.11 -31.13
N ARG A 277 0.53 -14.53 -30.65
CA ARG A 277 0.27 -14.72 -29.22
C ARG A 277 1.22 -15.74 -28.58
N PRO A 278 1.60 -15.56 -27.30
CA PRO A 278 1.19 -14.45 -26.43
C PRO A 278 1.99 -13.17 -26.71
N VAL A 279 1.39 -12.00 -26.45
CA VAL A 279 2.03 -10.70 -26.67
C VAL A 279 2.33 -9.98 -25.35
N LEU A 280 3.60 -9.65 -25.11
CA LEU A 280 3.97 -8.70 -24.06
C LEU A 280 3.79 -7.27 -24.61
N CYS A 281 2.75 -6.57 -24.15
CA CYS A 281 2.44 -5.22 -24.63
C CYS A 281 3.63 -4.26 -24.41
N ALA A 282 4.33 -4.45 -23.29
CA ALA A 282 5.50 -3.67 -22.93
C ALA A 282 6.73 -3.93 -23.79
N ARG A 283 6.70 -4.88 -24.74
CA ARG A 283 7.76 -5.04 -25.75
C ARG A 283 7.79 -3.87 -26.73
N CYS A 284 6.62 -3.37 -27.11
CA CYS A 284 6.48 -2.28 -28.08
C CYS A 284 6.12 -0.94 -27.45
N HIS A 285 5.53 -0.93 -26.25
CA HIS A 285 5.11 0.27 -25.54
C HIS A 285 5.78 0.34 -24.17
N TYR A 286 6.76 1.23 -24.00
CA TYR A 286 7.53 1.30 -22.77
C TYR A 286 6.62 1.46 -21.53
N SER A 287 6.86 0.61 -20.52
CA SER A 287 6.20 0.66 -19.22
C SER A 287 7.25 0.74 -18.13
N ALA A 288 7.29 1.85 -17.41
CA ALA A 288 8.24 2.03 -16.31
C ALA A 288 8.09 0.97 -15.20
N ALA A 289 6.89 0.42 -15.01
CA ALA A 289 6.66 -0.69 -14.08
C ALA A 289 7.39 -2.00 -14.45
N LEU A 290 7.81 -2.15 -15.72
CA LEU A 290 8.55 -3.30 -16.20
C LEU A 290 10.01 -2.96 -16.54
N ASP A 291 10.48 -1.76 -16.20
CA ASP A 291 11.90 -1.41 -16.23
C ASP A 291 12.60 -1.98 -14.99
N LEU A 292 12.62 -3.32 -14.89
CA LEU A 292 13.17 -4.05 -13.74
C LEU A 292 14.67 -3.79 -13.53
N ALA A 293 15.37 -3.31 -14.55
CA ALA A 293 16.78 -2.91 -14.48
C ALA A 293 16.98 -1.47 -13.96
N GLY A 294 15.90 -0.70 -13.78
CA GLY A 294 15.95 0.65 -13.24
C GLY A 294 16.69 1.65 -14.13
N ASN A 295 16.58 1.50 -15.45
CA ASN A 295 17.24 2.39 -16.41
C ASN A 295 16.68 3.83 -16.37
N GLY A 296 15.47 4.01 -15.83
CA GLY A 296 14.83 5.31 -15.69
C GLY A 296 14.21 5.84 -16.98
N GLY A 297 13.98 4.97 -17.97
CA GLY A 297 13.42 5.34 -19.26
C GLY A 297 13.57 4.26 -20.34
N PRO A 298 12.97 4.47 -21.52
CA PRO A 298 13.08 3.55 -22.64
C PRO A 298 14.53 3.40 -23.10
N THR A 299 14.95 2.16 -23.31
CA THR A 299 16.28 1.81 -23.82
C THR A 299 16.18 0.94 -25.07
N GLY A 300 17.28 0.85 -25.84
CA GLY A 300 17.36 0.00 -27.03
C GLY A 300 16.21 0.23 -28.02
N ASP A 301 15.55 -0.85 -28.40
CA ASP A 301 14.45 -0.83 -29.39
C ASP A 301 13.18 -0.12 -28.89
N GLN A 302 13.09 0.23 -27.60
CA GLN A 302 11.95 0.99 -27.07
C GLN A 302 12.08 2.50 -27.25
N ILE A 303 13.26 2.99 -27.62
CA ILE A 303 13.49 4.43 -27.81
C ILE A 303 12.62 4.93 -28.97
N GLY A 304 11.83 5.98 -28.69
CA GLY A 304 10.94 6.61 -29.68
C GLY A 304 9.57 5.94 -29.82
N HIS A 305 9.29 4.87 -29.06
CA HIS A 305 7.95 4.32 -28.95
C HIS A 305 7.11 5.09 -27.91
N ASP A 306 5.82 5.21 -28.18
CA ASP A 306 4.85 5.76 -27.22
C ASP A 306 4.80 4.89 -25.95
N MET A 307 4.63 5.53 -24.80
CA MET A 307 4.53 4.84 -23.51
C MET A 307 3.21 4.07 -23.39
N MET A 308 3.20 2.99 -22.60
CA MET A 308 2.00 2.19 -22.35
C MET A 308 0.81 3.04 -21.88
N SER A 309 1.05 3.99 -20.97
CA SER A 309 0.00 4.90 -20.48
C SER A 309 -0.59 5.76 -21.60
N GLN A 310 0.22 6.21 -22.55
CA GLN A 310 -0.23 7.08 -23.65
C GLN A 310 -1.13 6.31 -24.61
N VAL A 311 -0.74 5.10 -24.99
CA VAL A 311 -1.51 4.29 -25.95
C VAL A 311 -2.75 3.66 -25.34
N MET A 312 -2.77 3.43 -24.03
CA MET A 312 -3.95 2.95 -23.32
C MET A 312 -4.85 4.12 -22.90
N HIS A 313 -4.43 4.97 -21.98
CA HIS A 313 -5.29 6.00 -21.42
C HIS A 313 -5.60 7.11 -22.43
N GLY A 314 -4.58 7.58 -23.16
CA GLY A 314 -4.75 8.65 -24.15
C GLY A 314 -5.63 8.25 -25.34
N TYR A 315 -5.65 6.96 -25.71
CA TYR A 315 -6.58 6.44 -26.71
C TYR A 315 -8.00 6.32 -26.15
N HIS A 316 -8.18 5.61 -25.03
CA HIS A 316 -9.49 5.36 -24.45
C HIS A 316 -10.20 6.65 -24.00
N GLY A 317 -9.46 7.61 -23.44
CA GLY A 317 -10.00 8.91 -23.02
C GLY A 317 -10.56 9.78 -24.14
N ARG A 318 -10.31 9.44 -25.41
CA ARG A 318 -10.88 10.15 -26.58
C ARG A 318 -12.09 9.44 -27.18
N LEU A 319 -12.38 8.23 -26.73
CA LEU A 319 -13.45 7.42 -27.31
C LEU A 319 -14.81 7.91 -26.85
N LYS A 320 -15.76 7.88 -27.79
CA LYS A 320 -17.16 8.18 -27.56
C LYS A 320 -17.99 6.95 -27.86
N ASP A 321 -19.06 6.78 -27.10
CA ASP A 321 -20.10 5.81 -27.41
C ASP A 321 -20.75 6.21 -28.76
N PRO A 322 -20.79 5.30 -29.75
CA PRO A 322 -21.28 5.63 -31.08
C PRO A 322 -22.81 5.80 -31.14
N ASP A 323 -23.54 5.22 -30.19
CA ASP A 323 -25.00 5.24 -30.14
C ASP A 323 -25.51 6.51 -29.46
N THR A 324 -24.79 7.00 -28.44
CA THR A 324 -25.18 8.17 -27.63
C THR A 324 -24.35 9.43 -27.89
N GLY A 325 -23.12 9.29 -28.38
CA GLY A 325 -22.15 10.38 -28.56
C GLY A 325 -21.47 10.85 -27.26
N ALA A 326 -21.79 10.23 -26.12
CA ALA A 326 -21.17 10.51 -24.83
C ALA A 326 -19.73 10.00 -24.79
N ASP A 327 -18.87 10.59 -23.96
CA ASP A 327 -17.53 10.05 -23.73
C ASP A 327 -17.65 8.69 -23.03
N LEU A 328 -16.87 7.70 -23.47
CA LEU A 328 -16.89 6.37 -22.83
C LEU A 328 -16.35 6.44 -21.40
N PHE A 329 -15.42 7.36 -21.15
CA PHE A 329 -14.80 7.59 -19.85
C PHE A 329 -14.91 9.07 -19.50
N PRO A 330 -16.05 9.53 -18.96
CA PRO A 330 -16.27 10.93 -18.65
C PRO A 330 -15.32 11.42 -17.55
N ALA A 331 -14.80 12.64 -17.67
CA ALA A 331 -13.84 13.21 -16.72
C ALA A 331 -14.41 13.39 -15.29
N ASP A 332 -15.73 13.58 -15.19
CA ASP A 332 -16.49 13.69 -13.94
C ASP A 332 -17.25 12.41 -13.56
N GLY A 333 -16.97 11.29 -14.24
CA GLY A 333 -17.57 9.99 -13.95
C GLY A 333 -17.15 9.40 -12.61
N THR A 334 -17.97 8.50 -12.09
CA THR A 334 -17.63 7.66 -10.93
C THR A 334 -16.43 6.75 -11.23
N LEU A 335 -15.80 6.18 -10.20
CA LEU A 335 -14.70 5.23 -10.39
C LEU A 335 -15.15 4.00 -11.19
N GLU A 336 -16.37 3.54 -10.93
CA GLU A 336 -17.03 2.43 -11.59
C GLU A 336 -17.28 2.70 -13.07
N GLU A 337 -17.54 3.95 -13.46
CA GLU A 337 -17.69 4.37 -14.87
C GLU A 337 -16.33 4.59 -15.55
N THR A 338 -15.24 4.72 -14.78
CA THR A 338 -13.93 5.15 -15.29
C THR A 338 -12.81 4.19 -14.93
N CYS A 339 -11.96 4.52 -13.95
CA CYS A 339 -10.72 3.83 -13.65
C CYS A 339 -10.93 2.34 -13.31
N TYR A 340 -12.03 1.99 -12.64
CA TYR A 340 -12.34 0.62 -12.25
C TYR A 340 -12.90 -0.24 -13.40
N GLN A 341 -13.02 0.31 -14.60
CA GLN A 341 -13.24 -0.51 -15.80
C GLN A 341 -11.97 -1.28 -16.19
N CYS A 342 -10.77 -0.81 -15.82
CA CYS A 342 -9.52 -1.48 -16.16
C CYS A 342 -8.64 -1.79 -14.95
N HIS A 343 -8.73 -1.01 -13.88
CA HIS A 343 -7.95 -1.20 -12.66
C HIS A 343 -8.76 -1.92 -11.58
N PRO A 344 -8.10 -2.68 -10.69
CA PRO A 344 -8.77 -3.37 -9.59
C PRO A 344 -9.45 -2.38 -8.63
N GLY A 345 -10.70 -2.64 -8.30
CA GLY A 345 -11.46 -1.63 -7.56
C GLY A 345 -12.93 -1.93 -7.35
N LYS A 346 -13.57 -2.61 -8.31
CA LYS A 346 -14.98 -3.02 -8.21
C LYS A 346 -15.18 -3.97 -7.03
N ILE A 347 -14.22 -4.85 -6.76
CA ILE A 347 -14.29 -5.78 -5.61
C ILE A 347 -13.07 -5.58 -4.68
N THR A 348 -11.84 -5.58 -5.19
CA THR A 348 -10.59 -5.55 -4.42
C THR A 348 -10.16 -4.16 -3.97
N LYS A 349 -10.82 -3.07 -4.37
CA LYS A 349 -10.53 -1.69 -3.91
C LYS A 349 -9.03 -1.36 -3.83
N CYS A 350 -8.38 -1.15 -5.00
CA CYS A 350 -6.97 -0.75 -5.03
C CYS A 350 -6.72 0.48 -4.14
N LEU A 351 -7.55 1.53 -4.31
CA LEU A 351 -7.59 2.66 -3.39
C LEU A 351 -8.42 2.34 -2.15
N ARG A 352 -7.75 2.30 -1.01
CA ARG A 352 -8.31 2.07 0.32
C ARG A 352 -7.54 2.89 1.35
N GLY A 353 -7.69 2.57 2.63
CA GLY A 353 -7.01 3.32 3.69
C GLY A 353 -7.60 4.71 3.91
N ALA A 354 -6.84 5.59 4.55
CA ALA A 354 -7.30 6.89 5.04
C ALA A 354 -7.89 7.79 3.94
N MET A 355 -7.29 7.80 2.76
CA MET A 355 -7.76 8.60 1.62
C MET A 355 -9.04 8.03 1.01
N GLY A 356 -9.10 6.72 0.76
CA GLY A 356 -10.33 6.07 0.29
C GLY A 356 -11.48 6.24 1.29
N ASN A 357 -11.21 6.14 2.59
CA ASN A 357 -12.20 6.38 3.64
C ASN A 357 -12.70 7.83 3.67
N ALA A 358 -11.87 8.79 3.25
CA ALA A 358 -12.22 10.20 3.16
C ALA A 358 -12.99 10.55 1.86
N GLY A 359 -13.29 9.57 1.01
CA GLY A 359 -13.99 9.77 -0.25
C GLY A 359 -13.12 10.34 -1.37
N ILE A 360 -11.79 10.31 -1.21
CA ILE A 360 -10.86 10.66 -2.29
C ILE A 360 -10.90 9.55 -3.34
N VAL A 361 -10.96 9.94 -4.60
CA VAL A 361 -10.97 9.03 -5.76
C VAL A 361 -9.71 9.21 -6.62
N CYS A 362 -9.45 8.26 -7.53
CA CYS A 362 -8.27 8.27 -8.40
C CYS A 362 -8.10 9.61 -9.15
N GLN A 363 -9.18 10.20 -9.64
CA GLN A 363 -9.17 11.46 -10.41
C GLN A 363 -8.75 12.66 -9.57
N ASN A 364 -9.04 12.65 -8.26
CA ASN A 364 -8.57 13.70 -7.35
C ASN A 364 -7.05 13.76 -7.30
N CYS A 365 -6.39 12.61 -7.43
CA CYS A 365 -4.95 12.48 -7.38
C CYS A 365 -4.34 12.60 -8.78
N HIS A 366 -4.80 11.77 -9.73
CA HIS A 366 -4.15 11.57 -11.01
C HIS A 366 -4.83 12.31 -12.17
N GLY A 367 -6.01 12.90 -12.01
CA GLY A 367 -6.79 13.47 -13.12
C GLY A 367 -7.52 12.42 -13.95
N ASP A 368 -8.02 12.82 -15.12
CA ASP A 368 -8.76 11.96 -16.03
C ASP A 368 -7.86 11.11 -16.95
N MET A 369 -8.47 10.29 -17.81
CA MET A 369 -7.76 9.41 -18.74
C MET A 369 -6.87 10.17 -19.74
N LEU A 370 -7.25 11.39 -20.14
CA LEU A 370 -6.45 12.19 -21.05
C LEU A 370 -5.22 12.77 -20.32
N ALA A 371 -5.39 13.21 -19.08
CA ALA A 371 -4.31 13.70 -18.22
C ALA A 371 -3.27 12.59 -17.96
N ILE A 372 -3.70 11.41 -17.52
CA ILE A 372 -2.79 10.26 -17.25
C ILE A 372 -2.20 9.71 -18.55
N GLY A 373 -2.93 9.83 -19.66
CA GLY A 373 -2.46 9.53 -21.01
C GLY A 373 -1.44 10.53 -21.56
N GLY A 374 -1.08 11.58 -20.83
CA GLY A 374 -0.09 12.58 -21.26
C GLY A 374 -0.53 13.39 -22.47
N VAL A 375 -1.85 13.52 -22.69
CA VAL A 375 -2.41 14.28 -23.83
C VAL A 375 -2.12 15.77 -23.73
N PHE A 376 -2.11 16.28 -22.50
CA PHE A 376 -1.83 17.68 -22.22
C PHE A 376 -0.40 17.79 -21.68
N PRO A 377 0.40 18.77 -22.14
CA PRO A 377 1.74 18.98 -21.62
C PRO A 377 1.67 19.44 -20.16
N LEU A 378 2.63 18.98 -19.37
CA LEU A 378 2.87 19.50 -18.02
C LEU A 378 3.24 21.00 -18.09
N PRO A 379 3.19 21.74 -16.96
CA PRO A 379 3.54 23.16 -16.92
C PRO A 379 4.95 23.50 -17.44
N ASP A 380 5.88 22.55 -17.39
CA ASP A 380 7.24 22.68 -17.93
C ASP A 380 7.35 22.36 -19.43
N GLY A 381 6.24 22.02 -20.08
CA GLY A 381 6.14 21.66 -21.49
C GLY A 381 6.43 20.20 -21.81
N SER A 382 6.83 19.39 -20.81
CA SER A 382 7.09 17.96 -21.00
C SER A 382 5.80 17.14 -21.03
N THR A 383 5.88 15.91 -21.55
CA THR A 383 4.77 14.96 -21.47
C THR A 383 4.81 14.24 -20.12
N ARG A 384 3.65 14.10 -19.48
CA ARG A 384 3.53 13.34 -18.24
C ARG A 384 4.07 11.91 -18.39
N ARG A 385 4.96 11.51 -17.49
CA ARG A 385 5.59 10.18 -17.46
C ARG A 385 4.92 9.32 -16.39
N PRO A 386 4.33 8.18 -16.75
CA PRO A 386 3.68 7.30 -15.80
C PRO A 386 4.71 6.75 -14.81
N TRP A 387 4.30 6.54 -13.55
CA TRP A 387 5.12 6.03 -12.44
C TRP A 387 6.21 7.00 -11.93
N ILE A 388 6.41 8.13 -12.61
CA ILE A 388 7.42 9.15 -12.27
C ILE A 388 6.72 10.46 -11.88
N ASP A 389 5.81 10.95 -12.72
CA ASP A 389 5.08 12.20 -12.49
C ASP A 389 3.76 11.88 -11.74
N GLU A 390 3.91 11.43 -10.50
CA GLU A 390 2.81 11.03 -9.62
C GLU A 390 2.57 12.04 -8.48
N PRO A 391 1.34 12.07 -7.93
CA PRO A 391 1.01 12.90 -6.77
C PRO A 391 1.94 12.61 -5.60
N ARG A 392 2.30 13.67 -4.89
CA ARG A 392 3.09 13.61 -3.66
C ARG A 392 2.25 14.07 -2.47
N CYS A 393 2.72 13.82 -1.26
CA CYS A 393 2.02 14.19 -0.03
C CYS A 393 1.65 15.67 -0.04
N GLU A 394 2.62 16.51 -0.40
CA GLU A 394 2.48 17.97 -0.41
C GLU A 394 1.54 18.50 -1.49
N SER A 395 1.11 17.66 -2.44
CA SER A 395 0.13 18.05 -3.44
C SER A 395 -1.26 18.33 -2.84
N CYS A 396 -1.56 17.72 -1.68
CA CYS A 396 -2.76 17.98 -0.88
C CYS A 396 -2.46 18.45 0.55
N HIS A 397 -1.36 17.97 1.16
CA HIS A 397 -0.89 18.35 2.49
C HIS A 397 0.09 19.53 2.38
N THR A 398 -0.48 20.69 2.03
CA THR A 398 0.30 21.83 1.50
C THR A 398 1.05 22.65 2.55
N GLY A 399 0.98 22.25 3.82
CA GLY A 399 1.65 22.92 4.92
C GLY A 399 0.99 22.62 6.25
N ASP A 400 1.08 23.58 7.17
CA ASP A 400 0.60 23.44 8.54
C ASP A 400 -0.61 24.33 8.82
N ALA A 401 -1.09 24.42 10.07
CA ALA A 401 -2.30 25.17 10.40
C ALA A 401 -2.16 26.70 10.25
N LEU A 402 -0.96 27.23 10.04
CA LEU A 402 -0.71 28.66 9.86
C LEU A 402 -0.29 29.04 8.44
N ASP A 403 0.37 28.13 7.74
CA ASP A 403 0.86 28.33 6.38
C ASP A 403 0.52 27.11 5.52
N HIS A 404 -0.60 27.19 4.81
CA HIS A 404 -1.09 26.19 3.86
C HIS A 404 -1.82 26.87 2.70
N LEU A 405 -2.02 26.14 1.60
CA LEU A 405 -2.85 26.59 0.48
C LEU A 405 -4.33 26.37 0.77
N GLY A 406 -5.16 27.28 0.25
CA GLY A 406 -6.62 27.17 0.34
C GLY A 406 -7.18 27.50 1.73
N ALA A 407 -8.49 27.30 1.90
CA ALA A 407 -9.18 27.53 3.17
C ALA A 407 -9.04 26.34 4.14
N ASP A 408 -8.83 25.14 3.61
CA ASP A 408 -8.69 23.90 4.38
C ASP A 408 -7.21 23.47 4.45
N ILE A 409 -6.78 22.97 5.61
CA ILE A 409 -5.40 22.49 5.83
C ILE A 409 -5.06 21.30 4.91
N ARG A 410 -6.07 20.52 4.50
CA ARG A 410 -5.92 19.37 3.61
C ARG A 410 -6.82 19.58 2.40
N LEU A 411 -6.22 19.64 1.22
CA LEU A 411 -6.96 19.70 -0.03
C LEU A 411 -7.45 18.30 -0.42
N THR A 412 -8.54 18.26 -1.19
CA THR A 412 -9.11 17.01 -1.72
C THR A 412 -8.67 16.72 -3.16
N GLN A 413 -7.92 17.61 -3.80
CA GLN A 413 -7.41 17.43 -5.17
C GLN A 413 -5.92 17.78 -5.20
N ALA A 414 -5.11 16.98 -5.86
CA ALA A 414 -3.64 17.09 -5.88
C ALA A 414 -3.10 18.11 -6.90
N TRP A 415 -3.95 18.61 -7.80
CA TRP A 415 -3.58 19.47 -8.94
C TRP A 415 -4.54 20.66 -9.05
N ASP A 416 -4.17 21.72 -9.76
CA ASP A 416 -5.02 22.90 -9.96
C ASP A 416 -6.14 22.61 -10.97
N SER A 417 -7.42 22.88 -10.65
CA SER A 417 -8.54 22.52 -11.53
C SER A 417 -8.52 23.18 -12.92
N SER A 418 -7.72 24.24 -13.11
CA SER A 418 -7.50 24.85 -14.42
C SER A 418 -6.44 24.15 -15.27
N ASP A 419 -5.65 23.23 -14.69
CA ASP A 419 -4.59 22.48 -15.36
C ASP A 419 -5.10 21.13 -15.89
N SER A 420 -5.39 21.06 -17.19
CA SER A 420 -5.85 19.83 -17.84
C SER A 420 -4.84 18.68 -17.80
N SER A 421 -3.54 18.94 -17.56
CA SER A 421 -2.54 17.87 -17.42
C SER A 421 -2.59 17.17 -16.05
N ALA A 422 -3.34 17.75 -15.10
CA ALA A 422 -3.39 17.32 -13.71
C ALA A 422 -2.00 17.21 -13.08
N ALA A 423 -1.12 18.19 -13.34
CA ALA A 423 0.22 18.18 -12.77
C ALA A 423 0.15 18.29 -11.24
N PRO A 424 0.83 17.39 -10.49
CA PRO A 424 0.86 17.46 -9.04
C PRO A 424 1.36 18.82 -8.53
N ARG A 425 0.62 19.41 -7.59
CA ARG A 425 1.03 20.67 -6.97
C ARG A 425 2.36 20.52 -6.24
N SER A 426 3.14 21.58 -6.29
CA SER A 426 4.33 21.79 -5.47
C SER A 426 4.07 22.96 -4.51
N VAL A 427 4.65 22.91 -3.31
CA VAL A 427 4.38 23.89 -2.24
C VAL A 427 5.66 24.36 -1.58
N ASN A 428 5.59 25.50 -0.90
CA ASN A 428 6.73 26.08 -0.17
C ASN A 428 6.85 25.51 1.25
N ASN A 429 5.74 25.22 1.92
CA ASN A 429 5.76 24.63 3.26
C ASN A 429 5.91 23.10 3.15
N LEU A 430 7.12 22.62 3.41
CA LEU A 430 7.50 21.22 3.20
C LEU A 430 7.26 20.33 4.43
N ARG A 431 6.49 20.77 5.45
CA ARG A 431 6.29 20.01 6.71
C ARG A 431 5.84 18.57 6.47
N PHE A 432 4.96 18.36 5.48
CA PHE A 432 4.41 17.05 5.12
C PHE A 432 4.88 16.59 3.73
N ALA A 433 5.89 17.26 3.15
CA ALA A 433 6.40 16.88 1.84
C ALA A 433 7.26 15.63 1.89
N GLY A 434 7.29 14.91 0.77
CA GLY A 434 8.31 13.89 0.53
C GLY A 434 9.70 14.49 0.38
N ASN A 435 10.71 13.65 0.18
CA ASN A 435 12.03 14.15 -0.17
C ASN A 435 12.00 14.78 -1.57
N SER A 436 12.87 15.77 -1.80
CA SER A 436 12.94 16.48 -3.08
C SER A 436 13.15 15.52 -4.25
N ALA A 437 12.30 15.63 -5.27
CA ALA A 437 12.31 14.78 -6.47
C ALA A 437 12.07 13.28 -6.22
N GLU A 438 11.57 12.91 -5.04
CA GLU A 438 11.19 11.53 -4.71
C GLU A 438 9.68 11.38 -4.57
N LEU A 439 9.19 10.19 -4.88
CA LEU A 439 7.81 9.81 -4.58
C LEU A 439 7.67 9.40 -3.12
N TYR A 440 6.43 9.35 -2.62
CA TYR A 440 6.11 8.89 -1.28
C TYR A 440 6.74 7.51 -0.96
N ARG A 441 6.58 6.53 -1.86
CA ARG A 441 7.18 5.18 -1.73
C ARG A 441 8.71 5.16 -1.66
N ASN A 442 9.37 6.25 -2.06
CA ASN A 442 10.83 6.37 -2.04
C ASN A 442 11.35 7.33 -0.97
N SER A 443 10.46 8.03 -0.27
CA SER A 443 10.82 9.07 0.68
C SER A 443 11.13 8.50 2.06
N LEU A 444 12.08 9.13 2.73
CA LEU A 444 12.48 8.88 4.11
C LEU A 444 12.16 10.11 4.97
N GLY A 445 11.86 9.86 6.24
CA GLY A 445 11.53 10.87 7.24
C GLY A 445 12.40 10.77 8.48
N HIS A 446 11.74 10.84 9.64
CA HIS A 446 12.36 10.88 10.96
C HIS A 446 13.39 9.74 11.16
N GLY A 447 14.68 10.11 11.29
CA GLY A 447 15.76 9.15 11.49
C GLY A 447 16.07 8.24 10.29
N GLY A 448 15.63 8.60 9.08
CA GLY A 448 15.80 7.78 7.88
C GLY A 448 14.74 6.68 7.72
N VAL A 449 13.69 6.69 8.54
CA VAL A 449 12.58 5.74 8.43
C VAL A 449 11.78 6.04 7.16
N ALA A 450 11.50 5.00 6.37
CA ALA A 450 10.69 5.10 5.16
C ALA A 450 9.27 5.55 5.49
N CYS A 451 8.71 6.44 4.67
CA CYS A 451 7.36 6.96 4.89
C CYS A 451 6.33 5.83 5.01
N GLU A 452 6.43 4.80 4.15
CA GLU A 452 5.56 3.63 4.17
C GLU A 452 5.69 2.78 5.44
N GLY A 453 6.86 2.76 6.08
CA GLY A 453 7.06 2.10 7.37
C GLY A 453 6.29 2.76 8.52
N CYS A 454 5.96 4.05 8.41
CA CYS A 454 5.13 4.78 9.38
C CYS A 454 3.66 4.87 8.96
N HIS A 455 3.38 5.03 7.66
CA HIS A 455 2.06 5.38 7.16
C HIS A 455 1.33 4.23 6.47
N GLY A 456 2.02 3.15 6.07
CA GLY A 456 1.49 2.09 5.21
C GLY A 456 1.73 2.38 3.72
N SER A 457 1.39 1.44 2.85
CA SER A 457 1.66 1.54 1.42
C SER A 457 0.92 2.68 0.71
N THR A 458 1.46 3.11 -0.43
CA THR A 458 0.73 3.96 -1.40
C THR A 458 -0.67 3.38 -1.65
N HIS A 459 -1.72 4.20 -1.86
CA HIS A 459 -3.12 3.75 -2.00
C HIS A 459 -3.75 2.98 -0.82
N ALA A 460 -3.00 2.70 0.23
CA ALA A 460 -3.47 1.95 1.40
C ALA A 460 -2.96 2.53 2.73
N ILE A 461 -2.60 3.82 2.75
CA ILE A 461 -2.16 4.54 3.95
C ILE A 461 -3.15 4.32 5.09
N TRP A 462 -2.66 3.94 6.26
CA TRP A 462 -3.48 3.54 7.39
C TRP A 462 -4.27 4.71 8.00
N PRO A 463 -5.46 4.44 8.57
CA PRO A 463 -6.08 3.13 8.71
C PRO A 463 -6.99 2.78 7.51
N ASN A 464 -7.17 1.49 7.26
CA ASN A 464 -8.34 1.00 6.53
C ASN A 464 -9.57 1.10 7.45
N ALA A 465 -10.71 1.61 6.98
CA ALA A 465 -11.91 1.79 7.81
C ALA A 465 -12.47 0.48 8.34
N GLN A 466 -12.23 -0.64 7.63
CA GLN A 466 -12.57 -1.96 8.14
C GLN A 466 -11.48 -2.40 9.13
N ASN A 467 -11.80 -2.34 10.43
CA ASN A 467 -10.86 -2.66 11.50
C ASN A 467 -10.22 -4.06 11.35
N SER A 468 -10.95 -5.04 10.82
CA SER A 468 -10.46 -6.40 10.60
C SER A 468 -9.66 -6.58 9.30
N SER A 469 -9.42 -5.52 8.52
CA SER A 469 -8.64 -5.61 7.28
C SER A 469 -7.19 -5.99 7.57
N ASN A 470 -6.62 -6.83 6.70
CA ASN A 470 -5.20 -7.20 6.73
C ASN A 470 -4.27 -5.98 6.63
N ASP A 471 -4.71 -4.88 6.01
CA ASP A 471 -3.93 -3.63 5.98
C ASP A 471 -3.64 -3.10 7.39
N ASN A 472 -4.56 -3.26 8.34
CA ASN A 472 -4.45 -2.70 9.68
C ASN A 472 -3.57 -3.55 10.62
N VAL A 473 -3.17 -4.75 10.20
CA VAL A 473 -2.45 -5.72 11.05
C VAL A 473 -1.09 -5.18 11.47
N ALA A 474 -0.28 -4.70 10.51
CA ALA A 474 1.05 -4.18 10.79
C ALA A 474 1.02 -3.03 11.82
N ALA A 475 0.21 -2.00 11.56
CA ALA A 475 0.04 -0.88 12.50
C ALA A 475 -0.36 -1.37 13.90
N THR A 476 -1.33 -2.28 13.97
CA THR A 476 -1.83 -2.81 15.25
C THR A 476 -0.74 -3.59 16.00
N GLN A 477 0.05 -4.41 15.32
CA GLN A 477 1.16 -5.14 15.94
C GLN A 477 2.28 -4.21 16.42
N ILE A 478 2.55 -3.13 15.68
CA ILE A 478 3.66 -2.21 15.95
C ILE A 478 3.35 -1.25 17.11
N GLN A 479 2.12 -0.74 17.20
CA GLN A 479 1.76 0.32 18.17
C GLN A 479 0.53 0.01 19.04
N GLY A 480 -0.15 -1.11 18.81
CA GLY A 480 -1.33 -1.53 19.57
C GLY A 480 -2.67 -0.98 19.06
N HIS A 481 -2.67 -0.16 18.01
CA HIS A 481 -3.89 0.35 17.38
C HIS A 481 -3.71 0.61 15.88
N THR A 482 -4.82 0.76 15.16
CA THR A 482 -4.82 1.09 13.73
C THR A 482 -4.45 2.55 13.49
N GLY A 483 -3.90 2.84 12.30
CA GLY A 483 -3.53 4.18 11.84
C GLY A 483 -2.03 4.32 11.60
N THR A 484 -1.62 5.50 11.14
CA THR A 484 -0.20 5.89 11.06
C THR A 484 0.49 5.66 12.42
N ILE A 485 1.74 5.19 12.39
CA ILE A 485 2.55 4.99 13.60
C ILE A 485 2.78 6.35 14.27
N ALA A 486 2.17 6.55 15.43
CA ALA A 486 2.29 7.75 16.24
C ALA A 486 3.04 7.49 17.55
N GLU A 487 3.00 6.26 18.06
CA GLU A 487 3.62 5.92 19.35
C GLU A 487 5.14 5.98 19.28
N CYS A 488 5.76 7.03 19.84
CA CYS A 488 7.21 7.18 19.88
C CYS A 488 7.90 5.96 20.54
N ALA A 489 7.21 5.34 21.51
CA ALA A 489 7.66 4.15 22.21
C ALA A 489 7.87 2.93 21.30
N THR A 490 7.29 2.92 20.09
CA THR A 490 7.58 1.88 19.10
C THR A 490 9.09 1.79 18.87
N CYS A 491 9.78 2.91 18.70
CA CYS A 491 11.21 2.95 18.41
C CYS A 491 12.04 3.39 19.63
N HIS A 492 11.56 4.36 20.40
CA HIS A 492 12.28 4.94 21.53
C HIS A 492 12.06 4.15 22.82
N THR A 493 13.12 3.88 23.58
CA THR A 493 13.03 3.32 24.94
C THR A 493 12.98 4.40 26.02
N SER A 494 13.48 5.60 25.69
CA SER A 494 13.29 6.84 26.44
C SER A 494 13.33 8.02 25.47
N LEU A 495 12.60 9.09 25.77
CA LEU A 495 12.58 10.29 24.93
C LEU A 495 12.35 11.53 25.80
N PRO A 496 13.33 12.45 25.89
CA PRO A 496 13.11 13.75 26.50
C PRO A 496 11.98 14.51 25.80
N ASN A 497 11.30 15.42 26.50
CA ASN A 497 10.32 16.31 25.87
C ASN A 497 10.96 17.05 24.70
N THR A 498 10.31 17.01 23.53
CA THR A 498 10.86 17.54 22.28
C THR A 498 9.76 18.06 21.36
N LEU A 499 10.16 18.81 20.34
CA LEU A 499 9.36 19.17 19.16
C LEU A 499 9.97 18.62 17.86
N ASP A 500 11.04 17.82 17.96
CA ASP A 500 11.83 17.32 16.84
C ASP A 500 11.36 15.93 16.34
N GLY A 501 10.12 15.55 16.66
CA GLY A 501 9.50 14.35 16.14
C GLY A 501 9.15 14.47 14.65
N PRO A 502 8.60 13.40 14.04
CA PRO A 502 8.13 13.44 12.66
C PRO A 502 7.18 14.63 12.45
N HIS A 503 7.36 15.38 11.36
CA HIS A 503 6.54 16.57 11.04
C HIS A 503 6.53 17.69 12.11
N GLY A 504 7.52 17.70 13.01
CA GLY A 504 7.58 18.62 14.15
C GLY A 504 6.65 18.23 15.30
N MET A 505 6.27 16.95 15.38
CA MET A 505 5.47 16.41 16.47
C MET A 505 6.27 16.40 17.78
N HIS A 506 5.55 16.60 18.87
CA HIS A 506 6.04 16.37 20.22
C HIS A 506 5.76 14.95 20.68
N ASN A 507 6.25 14.59 21.87
CA ASN A 507 5.94 13.31 22.51
C ASN A 507 4.42 13.13 22.60
N VAL A 508 3.92 11.99 22.13
CA VAL A 508 2.51 11.61 22.29
C VAL A 508 2.37 10.58 23.39
N ASN A 509 1.21 10.56 24.06
CA ASN A 509 0.91 9.60 25.12
C ASN A 509 1.99 9.59 26.23
N SER A 510 2.41 10.78 26.67
CA SER A 510 3.54 10.95 27.58
C SER A 510 3.15 11.87 28.73
N SER A 511 3.13 11.33 29.95
CA SER A 511 2.88 12.11 31.17
C SER A 511 3.89 13.23 31.36
N SER A 512 5.17 12.99 30.99
CA SER A 512 6.20 14.02 31.04
C SER A 512 5.89 15.20 30.12
N TRP A 513 5.29 14.95 28.96
CA TRP A 513 4.84 16.01 28.07
C TRP A 513 3.60 16.72 28.62
N ASP A 514 2.58 15.96 29.02
CA ASP A 514 1.33 16.49 29.57
C ASP A 514 1.60 17.48 30.72
N LEU A 515 2.54 17.14 31.62
CA LEU A 515 2.88 17.93 32.80
C LEU A 515 4.04 18.93 32.58
N GLY A 516 4.70 18.92 31.42
CA GLY A 516 5.96 19.64 31.20
C GLY A 516 6.00 20.53 29.95
N HIS A 517 4.94 20.54 29.14
CA HIS A 517 4.93 21.29 27.87
C HIS A 517 4.80 22.81 28.04
N GLU A 518 4.42 23.31 29.23
CA GLU A 518 4.29 24.75 29.50
C GLU A 518 5.58 25.52 29.17
N ASP A 519 6.74 24.97 29.54
CA ASP A 519 8.03 25.60 29.26
C ASP A 519 8.33 25.70 27.77
N PHE A 520 7.82 24.78 26.94
CA PHE A 520 7.94 24.86 25.48
C PHE A 520 7.07 26.00 24.95
N TYR A 521 5.84 26.10 25.45
CA TYR A 521 4.93 27.17 25.09
C TYR A 521 5.51 28.55 25.45
N ARG A 522 5.99 28.74 26.69
CA ARG A 522 6.58 30.01 27.16
C ARG A 522 7.78 30.45 26.32
N ARG A 523 8.56 29.51 25.78
CA ARG A 523 9.70 29.79 24.91
C ARG A 523 9.30 30.15 23.49
N ASN A 524 8.34 29.42 22.91
CA ASN A 524 7.88 29.66 21.54
C ASN A 524 6.41 29.26 21.34
N PRO A 525 5.45 30.17 21.61
CA PRO A 525 4.03 29.89 21.43
C PRO A 525 3.66 29.52 19.98
N ASN A 526 4.39 30.04 19.00
CA ASN A 526 4.10 29.80 17.58
C ASN A 526 4.41 28.37 17.15
N ALA A 527 5.29 27.65 17.86
CA ALA A 527 5.57 26.25 17.55
C ALA A 527 4.33 25.36 17.72
N CYS A 528 3.53 25.62 18.76
CA CYS A 528 2.29 24.89 19.02
C CYS A 528 1.22 25.22 17.97
N LYS A 529 1.13 26.49 17.56
CA LYS A 529 0.11 26.96 16.61
C LYS A 529 0.20 26.31 15.24
N ALA A 530 1.38 25.85 14.83
CA ALA A 530 1.56 25.14 13.57
C ALA A 530 0.68 23.87 13.47
N CYS A 531 0.41 23.18 14.58
CA CYS A 531 -0.45 22.00 14.58
C CYS A 531 -1.79 22.25 15.29
N HIS A 532 -1.81 23.11 16.30
CA HIS A 532 -2.99 23.37 17.13
C HIS A 532 -3.80 24.60 16.70
N GLY A 533 -3.39 25.28 15.63
CA GLY A 533 -4.09 26.45 15.09
C GLY A 533 -3.74 27.75 15.81
N ASN A 534 -4.08 28.89 15.20
CA ASN A 534 -3.73 30.21 15.75
C ASN A 534 -4.40 30.51 17.09
N ASP A 535 -5.58 29.92 17.34
CA ASP A 535 -6.34 30.04 18.59
C ASP A 535 -6.06 28.91 19.60
N LEU A 536 -5.19 27.95 19.23
CA LEU A 536 -4.78 26.80 20.04
C LEU A 536 -5.93 25.87 20.45
N ASN A 537 -7.04 25.88 19.72
CA ASN A 537 -8.18 24.99 19.98
C ASN A 537 -8.02 23.59 19.38
N GLY A 538 -6.92 23.36 18.64
CA GLY A 538 -6.67 22.14 17.92
C GLY A 538 -7.10 22.24 16.46
N THR A 539 -6.55 21.37 15.63
CA THR A 539 -6.92 21.22 14.23
C THR A 539 -6.88 19.76 13.82
N VAL A 540 -7.15 19.48 12.55
CA VAL A 540 -6.98 18.15 11.95
C VAL A 540 -5.57 17.56 12.14
N LEU A 541 -4.55 18.39 12.42
CA LEU A 541 -3.17 18.00 12.67
C LEU A 541 -2.88 17.60 14.12
N SER A 542 -3.72 18.00 15.08
CA SER A 542 -3.52 17.73 16.51
C SER A 542 -4.47 16.65 17.05
N ARG A 543 -4.97 15.75 16.19
CA ARG A 543 -5.94 14.72 16.59
C ARG A 543 -5.27 13.61 17.40
N ALA A 544 -5.95 13.15 18.45
CA ALA A 544 -5.55 11.95 19.18
C ALA A 544 -5.59 10.71 18.27
N ALA A 545 -4.46 9.99 18.14
CA ALA A 545 -4.34 8.82 17.26
C ALA A 545 -5.08 7.57 17.80
N ALA A 546 -5.31 7.52 19.11
CA ALA A 546 -6.07 6.49 19.82
C ALA A 546 -6.83 7.13 20.99
N ASP A 547 -7.62 6.34 21.70
CA ASP A 547 -8.19 6.75 22.98
C ASP A 547 -7.05 6.96 23.99
N ARG A 548 -7.09 8.06 24.74
CA ARG A 548 -6.05 8.47 25.67
C ARG A 548 -6.64 8.95 26.98
N ASP A 549 -5.83 8.81 28.03
CA ASP A 549 -6.07 9.36 29.35
C ASP A 549 -4.88 10.26 29.70
N TYR A 550 -5.08 11.57 29.65
CA TYR A 550 -4.03 12.56 29.94
C TYR A 550 -4.10 13.02 31.39
N GLN A 551 -2.94 13.34 31.98
CA GLN A 551 -2.90 13.92 33.32
C GLN A 551 -2.94 15.44 33.27
N SER A 552 -3.70 16.03 34.18
CA SER A 552 -3.87 17.48 34.34
C SER A 552 -3.30 17.93 35.69
N ASP A 553 -2.42 18.93 35.68
CA ASP A 553 -1.77 19.52 36.86
C ASP A 553 -2.60 20.58 37.60
N ASP A 554 -3.40 21.41 36.91
CA ASP A 554 -4.17 22.53 37.49
C ASP A 554 -5.23 22.17 38.56
N ASP A 555 -5.72 20.92 38.63
CA ASP A 555 -6.86 20.55 39.50
C ASP A 555 -6.58 19.37 40.45
N GLY A 556 -5.31 19.12 40.79
CA GLY A 556 -4.95 18.05 41.73
C GLY A 556 -4.84 16.66 41.10
N GLY A 557 -4.34 16.57 39.86
CA GLY A 557 -4.02 15.31 39.20
C GLY A 557 -5.21 14.63 38.53
N ARG A 558 -6.15 15.41 37.98
CA ARG A 558 -7.29 14.87 37.25
C ARG A 558 -6.84 14.16 35.98
N THR A 559 -7.40 12.99 35.71
CA THR A 559 -7.28 12.33 34.41
C THR A 559 -8.37 12.82 33.46
N VAL A 560 -7.98 13.25 32.26
CA VAL A 560 -8.89 13.66 31.18
C VAL A 560 -8.88 12.58 30.11
N HIS A 561 -10.03 11.93 29.95
CA HIS A 561 -10.23 10.95 28.87
C HIS A 561 -10.50 11.67 27.55
N VAL A 562 -9.82 11.24 26.50
CA VAL A 562 -9.92 11.78 25.15
C VAL A 562 -10.11 10.63 24.17
N SER A 563 -11.22 10.62 23.44
CA SER A 563 -11.46 9.61 22.40
C SER A 563 -10.60 9.88 21.17
N LYS A 564 -10.24 8.81 20.45
CA LYS A 564 -9.56 8.84 19.15
C LYS A 564 -10.23 9.85 18.21
N GLY A 565 -9.41 10.62 17.50
CA GLY A 565 -9.85 11.61 16.52
C GLY A 565 -10.23 12.97 17.11
N THR A 566 -10.29 13.12 18.44
CA THR A 566 -10.51 14.41 19.08
C THR A 566 -9.33 15.34 18.80
N GLU A 567 -9.60 16.54 18.31
CA GLU A 567 -8.59 17.59 18.11
C GLU A 567 -8.14 18.10 19.48
N ILE A 568 -6.85 17.97 19.76
CA ILE A 568 -6.28 18.40 21.04
C ILE A 568 -6.06 19.91 20.99
N GLY A 569 -6.65 20.63 21.93
CA GLY A 569 -6.45 22.07 22.16
C GLY A 569 -6.12 22.36 23.61
N CYS A 570 -5.60 23.55 23.92
CA CYS A 570 -5.16 23.92 25.27
C CYS A 570 -6.26 23.82 26.31
N THR A 571 -7.51 24.14 25.93
CA THR A 571 -8.65 24.19 26.86
C THR A 571 -9.22 22.82 27.22
N LEU A 572 -8.70 21.75 26.65
CA LEU A 572 -9.21 20.40 26.90
C LEU A 572 -8.89 19.94 28.33
N CYS A 573 -7.70 20.30 28.82
CA CYS A 573 -7.21 19.89 30.13
C CYS A 573 -7.09 21.05 31.11
N HIS A 574 -6.88 22.29 30.62
CA HIS A 574 -6.46 23.44 31.43
C HIS A 574 -7.08 24.76 30.98
N ALA A 575 -6.96 25.80 31.81
CA ALA A 575 -7.29 27.15 31.37
C ALA A 575 -6.27 27.64 30.33
N ARG A 576 -6.64 28.64 29.52
CA ARG A 576 -5.70 29.23 28.55
C ARG A 576 -4.57 29.98 29.29
N PRO A 577 -3.33 29.95 28.76
CA PRO A 577 -2.22 30.77 29.24
C PRO A 577 -2.50 32.29 29.22
#